data_AF-A0A2A2M9G8-F1
#
_entry.id   AF-A0A2A2M9G8-F1
#
_cell.length_a   1.000
_cell.length_b   1.000
_cell.length_c   1.000
_cell.angle_alpha   90.00
_cell.angle_beta   90.00
_cell.angle_gamma   90.00
#
_symmetry.space_group_name_H-M   'P 1'
#
loop_
_entity.id
_entity.type
_entity.pdbx_description
1 polymer ?
#
loop_
_entity_poly.entity_id
_entity_poly.type
_entity_poly.pdbx_seq_one_letter_code
_entity_poly.pdbx_strand_id
1 'polypeptide(L)' 'MSILTTNKRTPQFRCKPLPGGRKPIAFPYAAKLQGEWIDINHSFVEWSVGEQRAVRGVA' A
#
# COMPACT_ATOMS: atom_id res chain seq x y z
N MET A 1 3.89 -19.60 -9.80
CA MET A 1 4.39 -18.22 -9.57
C MET A 1 4.57 -18.01 -8.08
N SER A 2 5.81 -17.88 -7.59
CA SER A 2 6.05 -17.55 -6.18
C SER A 2 5.96 -16.04 -6.00
N ILE A 3 4.99 -15.55 -5.24
CA ILE A 3 4.93 -14.13 -4.89
C ILE A 3 6.01 -13.84 -3.83
N LEU A 4 6.88 -12.86 -4.10
CA LEU A 4 8.05 -12.48 -3.27
C LEU A 4 7.71 -12.11 -1.82
N THR A 5 6.42 -11.99 -1.51
CA THR A 5 5.85 -11.57 -0.24
C THR A 5 5.14 -12.70 0.50
N THR A 6 5.04 -13.94 -0.03
CA THR A 6 4.34 -15.05 0.67
C THR A 6 4.91 -15.32 2.06
N ASN A 7 6.23 -15.23 2.24
CA ASN A 7 6.88 -15.51 3.53
C ASN A 7 7.06 -14.28 4.42
N LYS A 8 6.89 -13.08 3.88
CA LYS A 8 7.02 -11.84 4.65
C LYS A 8 5.61 -11.35 4.87
N ARG A 9 5.10 -11.37 6.11
CA ARG A 9 3.80 -10.79 6.53
C ARG A 9 3.71 -9.26 6.29
N THR A 10 4.37 -8.77 5.24
CA THR A 10 4.47 -7.38 4.85
C THR A 10 3.24 -7.03 4.03
N PRO A 11 2.53 -5.95 4.40
CA PRO A 11 1.44 -5.41 3.62
C PRO A 11 1.87 -5.17 2.17
N GLN A 12 1.03 -5.52 1.21
CA GLN A 12 1.28 -5.26 -0.21
C GLN A 12 0.42 -4.10 -0.67
N PHE A 13 1.07 -3.11 -1.27
CA PHE A 13 0.43 -1.94 -1.86
C PHE A 13 0.67 -1.90 -3.36
N ARG A 14 -0.26 -1.31 -4.09
CA ARG A 14 -0.08 -0.93 -5.50
C ARG A 14 -0.68 0.43 -5.78
N CYS A 15 -0.06 1.18 -6.68
CA CYS A 15 -0.64 2.39 -7.24
C CYS A 15 -1.69 2.01 -8.29
N LYS A 16 -2.83 2.70 -8.29
CA LYS A 16 -3.83 2.55 -9.34
C LYS A 16 -3.44 3.39 -10.55
N PRO A 17 -3.86 2.99 -11.77
CA PRO A 17 -3.77 3.87 -12.93
C PRO A 17 -4.51 5.17 -12.61
N LEU A 18 -3.81 6.30 -12.69
CA LEU A 18 -4.42 7.59 -12.47
C LEU A 18 -4.86 8.16 -13.82
N PRO A 19 -6.14 8.57 -13.98
CA PRO A 19 -6.51 9.38 -15.12
C PRO A 19 -5.70 10.68 -15.02
N GLY A 20 -4.87 10.95 -16.03
CA GLY A 20 -3.97 12.10 -16.01
C GLY A 20 -4.67 13.42 -15.70
N GLY A 21 -3.93 14.38 -15.14
CA GLY A 21 -4.44 15.70 -14.76
C GLY A 21 -3.96 16.14 -13.37
N ARG A 22 -4.39 17.33 -12.93
CA ARG A 22 -4.04 17.90 -11.61
C ARG A 22 -5.14 17.70 -10.55
N LYS A 23 -6.19 16.93 -10.87
CA LYS A 23 -7.29 16.73 -9.93
C LYS A 23 -6.85 15.81 -8.77
N PRO A 24 -7.14 16.17 -7.51
CA PRO A 24 -6.90 15.27 -6.39
C PRO A 24 -7.71 13.97 -6.54
N ILE A 25 -7.09 12.84 -6.22
CA ILE A 25 -7.74 11.52 -6.24
C ILE A 25 -7.77 10.99 -4.81
N ALA A 26 -8.97 10.68 -4.31
CA ALA A 26 -9.18 10.27 -2.93
C ALA A 26 -8.57 8.89 -2.61
N PHE A 27 -8.63 7.95 -3.56
CA PHE A 27 -8.15 6.57 -3.37
C PHE A 27 -7.19 6.15 -4.51
N PRO A 28 -5.96 6.70 -4.55
CA PRO A 28 -5.02 6.42 -5.63
C PRO A 28 -4.25 5.09 -5.45
N TYR A 29 -4.46 4.37 -4.36
CA TYR A 29 -3.76 3.14 -4.03
C TYR A 29 -4.73 1.98 -3.76
N ALA A 30 -4.21 0.75 -3.77
CA ALA A 30 -4.91 -0.42 -3.27
C ALA A 30 -3.99 -1.29 -2.41
N ALA A 31 -4.55 -1.87 -1.34
CA ALA A 31 -3.87 -2.81 -0.45
C ALA A 31 -4.39 -4.23 -0.66
N LYS A 32 -3.52 -5.23 -0.52
CA LYS A 32 -3.92 -6.64 -0.54
C LYS A 32 -4.35 -7.10 0.85
N LEU A 33 -5.65 -7.27 1.07
CA LEU A 33 -6.24 -7.72 2.33
C LEU A 33 -6.98 -9.04 2.09
N GLN A 34 -6.61 -10.09 2.85
CA GLN A 34 -7.24 -11.42 2.75
C GLN A 34 -7.32 -12.01 1.32
N GLY A 35 -6.39 -11.62 0.44
CA GLY A 35 -6.36 -12.06 -0.97
C GLY A 35 -6.97 -11.07 -1.96
N GLU A 36 -7.80 -10.14 -1.47
CA GLU A 36 -8.50 -9.13 -2.27
C GLU A 36 -7.75 -7.80 -2.32
N TRP A 37 -7.98 -7.02 -3.38
CA TRP A 37 -7.42 -5.68 -3.52
C TRP A 37 -8.46 -4.64 -3.12
N ILE A 38 -8.19 -3.93 -2.03
CA ILE A 38 -9.09 -2.91 -1.48
C ILE A 38 -8.52 -1.51 -1.72
N ASP A 39 -9.35 -0.61 -2.21
CA ASP A 39 -8.99 0.78 -2.47
C ASP A 39 -8.67 1.53 -1.17
N ILE A 40 -7.57 2.27 -1.15
CA ILE A 40 -7.09 3.01 0.02
C ILE A 40 -6.51 4.38 -0.38
N ASN A 41 -6.51 5.30 0.59
CA ASN A 41 -6.03 6.66 0.41
C ASN A 41 -4.55 6.80 0.78
N HIS A 42 -4.00 8.01 0.58
CA HIS A 42 -2.61 8.30 0.87
C HIS A 42 -2.27 8.21 2.37
N SER A 43 -3.14 8.71 3.25
CA SER A 43 -2.93 8.67 4.71
C SER A 43 -2.78 7.25 5.24
N PHE A 44 -3.52 6.28 4.69
CA PHE A 44 -3.38 4.88 5.06
C PHE A 44 -2.00 4.31 4.69
N VAL A 45 -1.49 4.66 3.50
CA VAL A 45 -0.16 4.23 3.05
C VAL A 45 0.92 4.84 3.95
N GLU A 46 0.81 6.13 4.24
CA GLU A 46 1.76 6.85 5.09
C GLU A 46 1.86 6.22 6.48
N TRP A 47 0.72 5.98 7.14
CA TRP A 47 0.67 5.29 8.42
C TRP A 47 1.29 3.89 8.35
N SER A 48 0.88 3.08 7.36
CA SER A 48 1.36 1.70 7.23
C SER A 48 2.87 1.61 6.99
N VAL A 49 3.43 2.55 6.22
CA VAL A 49 4.88 2.65 5.98
C VAL A 49 5.60 3.12 7.24
N GLY A 50 5.02 4.07 7.99
CA GLY A 50 5.53 4.53 9.27
C GLY A 50 5.67 3.39 10.29
N GLU A 51 4.61 2.60 10.48
CA GLU A 51 4.61 1.42 11.36
C GLU A 51 5.70 0.41 10.95
N GLN A 52 5.81 0.12 9.65
CA GLN A 52 6.81 -0.83 9.16
C GLN A 52 8.25 -0.34 9.39
N ARG A 53 8.51 0.97 9.31
CA ARG A 53 9.82 1.56 9.60
C ARG A 53 10.14 1.51 11.09
N ALA A 54 9.17 1.82 11.95
CA ALA A 54 9.30 1.72 13.39
C ALA A 54 9.63 0.28 13.84
N VAL A 55 8.93 -0.72 13.30
CA VAL A 55 9.20 -2.14 13.58
C VAL A 55 10.60 -2.58 13.13
N ARG A 56 11.12 -1.96 12.05
CA ARG A 56 12.45 -2.29 11.51
C ARG A 56 13.60 -1.51 12.18
N GLY A 57 13.31 -0.62 13.14
CA GLY A 57 14.33 0.20 13.79
C GLY A 57 15.02 1.19 12.85
N VAL A 58 14.41 1.50 11.71
CA VAL A 58 14.89 2.51 10.75
C VAL A 58 14.09 3.78 11.04
N ALA A 59 14.43 4.43 12.16
CA ALA A 59 13.93 5.75 12.51
C ALA A 59 14.79 6.83 11.84
#